data_AF-A0A5B6TP80-F1
#
_entry.id   AF-A0A5B6TP80-F1
#
_cell.length_a   1.000
_cell.length_b   1.000
_cell.length_c   1.000
_cell.angle_alpha   90.00
_cell.angle_beta   90.00
_cell.angle_gamma   90.00
#
_symmetry.space_group_name_H-M   'P 1'
#
loop_
_entity.id
_entity.type
_entity.pdbx_description
1 polymer ?
#
loop_
_entity_poly.entity_id
_entity_poly.type
_entity_poly.pdbx_seq_one_letter_code
_entity_poly.pdbx_strand_id
1 'polypeptide(L)' 'MEILLFGITREIVGESTLTVEPEETLQTVGQLKAWLGQRYPALQKLSSLAVAVDSEYADDAQPLSPGQEVALIPPVSGG' A
#
# COMPACT_ATOMS: atom_id res chain seq x y z
N MET A 1 -7.83 5.96 6.45
CA MET A 1 -6.68 6.24 5.56
C MET A 1 -7.01 5.63 4.21
N GLU A 2 -6.76 6.34 3.11
CA GLU A 2 -7.07 5.84 1.76
C GLU A 2 -5.80 5.34 1.08
N ILE A 3 -5.90 4.18 0.42
CA ILE A 3 -4.81 3.58 -0.33
C ILE A 3 -5.17 3.57 -1.82
N LEU A 4 -4.38 4.24 -2.64
CA LEU A 4 -4.46 4.23 -4.09
C LEU A 4 -3.73 3.01 -4.67
N LEU A 5 -4.39 2.35 -5.62
CA LEU A 5 -3.94 1.10 -6.24
C LEU A 5 -3.77 1.28 -7.75
N PHE A 6 -2.68 0.75 -8.29
CA PHE A 6 -2.28 0.95 -9.69
C PHE A 6 -1.85 -0.37 -10.33
N GLY A 7 -2.06 -0.51 -11.64
CA GLY A 7 -1.62 -1.68 -12.40
C GLY A 7 -1.92 -3.01 -11.71
N ILE A 8 -0.90 -3.84 -11.48
CA ILE A 8 -1.05 -5.16 -10.88
C ILE A 8 -1.58 -5.14 -9.43
N THR A 9 -1.35 -4.07 -8.64
CA THR A 9 -1.91 -4.00 -7.28
C THR A 9 -3.42 -3.80 -7.33
N ARG A 10 -3.92 -2.99 -8.28
CA ARG A 10 -5.36 -2.85 -8.57
C ARG A 10 -5.96 -4.15 -9.09
N GLU A 11 -5.26 -4.89 -9.95
CA GLU A 11 -5.74 -6.18 -10.45
C GLU A 11 -5.83 -7.24 -9.35
N ILE A 12 -4.85 -7.27 -8.43
CA ILE A 12 -4.83 -8.19 -7.29
C ILE A 12 -5.97 -7.89 -6.30
N VAL A 13 -6.20 -6.62 -5.99
CA VAL A 13 -7.21 -6.20 -5.01
C VAL A 13 -8.61 -6.16 -5.61
N GLY A 14 -8.73 -5.86 -6.91
CA GLY A 14 -10.00 -5.72 -7.64
C GLY A 14 -10.59 -4.30 -7.61
N GLU A 15 -9.98 -3.38 -6.87
CA GLU A 15 -10.46 -2.01 -6.66
C GLU A 15 -9.34 -1.00 -6.93
N SER A 16 -9.69 0.22 -7.33
CA SER A 16 -8.71 1.31 -7.54
C SER A 16 -8.29 1.99 -6.25
N THR A 17 -9.09 1.87 -5.20
CA THR A 17 -8.81 2.41 -3.87
C THR A 17 -9.19 1.40 -2.80
N LEU A 18 -8.55 1.48 -1.63
CA LEU A 18 -8.87 0.68 -0.45
C LEU A 18 -8.91 1.60 0.77
N THR A 19 -9.97 1.52 1.56
CA THR A 19 -10.06 2.24 2.83
C THR A 19 -9.55 1.37 3.97
N VAL A 20 -8.60 1.90 4.75
CA VAL A 20 -8.21 1.33 6.04
C VAL A 20 -9.11 1.92 7.11
N GLU A 21 -9.83 1.03 7.80
CA GLU A 21 -10.74 1.39 8.89
C GLU A 21 -10.00 2.00 10.08
N PRO A 22 -10.60 2.94 10.83
CA PRO A 22 -9.94 3.59 11.96
C PRO A 22 -9.53 2.66 13.11
N GLU A 23 -10.12 1.47 13.19
CA GLU A 23 -9.80 0.43 14.19
C GLU A 23 -8.49 -0.31 13.90
N GLU A 24 -7.99 -0.22 12.68
CA GLU A 24 -6.71 -0.80 12.29
C GLU A 24 -5.56 0.07 12.83
N THR A 25 -4.80 -0.46 13.79
CA THR A 25 -3.72 0.27 14.45
C THR A 25 -2.42 0.24 13.65
N LEU A 26 -2.48 0.62 12.37
CA LEU A 26 -1.32 0.66 11.47
C LEU A 26 -0.55 1.96 11.67
N GLN A 27 0.60 1.88 12.34
CA GLN A 27 1.41 3.03 12.71
C GLN A 27 2.53 3.34 11.72
N THR A 28 2.93 2.38 10.90
CA THR A 28 4.01 2.56 9.92
C THR A 28 3.71 1.90 8.58
N VAL A 29 4.42 2.34 7.54
CA VAL A 29 4.36 1.73 6.20
C VAL A 29 4.67 0.23 6.24
N GLY A 30 5.64 -0.21 7.06
CA GLY A 30 5.97 -1.63 7.22
C GLY A 30 4.80 -2.44 7.78
N GLN A 31 4.09 -1.90 8.79
CA GLN A 31 2.88 -2.54 9.33
C GLN A 31 1.77 -2.59 8.29
N LEU A 32 1.60 -1.52 7.50
CA LEU A 32 0.63 -1.48 6.41
C LEU A 32 0.93 -2.56 5.36
N LYS A 33 2.19 -2.69 4.92
CA LYS A 33 2.59 -3.73 3.96
C LYS A 33 2.33 -5.13 4.49
N ALA A 34 2.59 -5.37 5.78
CA ALA A 34 2.30 -6.65 6.42
C ALA A 34 0.79 -6.95 6.45
N TRP A 35 -0.03 -5.96 6.83
CA TRP A 35 -1.49 -6.07 6.84
C TRP A 35 -2.05 -6.35 5.44
N LEU A 36 -1.60 -5.61 4.43
CA LEU A 36 -1.95 -5.84 3.02
C LEU A 36 -1.53 -7.24 2.55
N GLY A 37 -0.34 -7.69 2.93
CA GLY A 37 0.16 -9.02 2.58
C GLY A 37 -0.68 -10.15 3.17
N GLN A 38 -1.20 -9.98 4.39
CA GLN A 38 -2.09 -10.98 5.01
C GLN A 38 -3.45 -11.05 4.30
N ARG A 39 -4.01 -9.89 3.93
CA ARG A 39 -5.31 -9.80 3.27
C ARG A 39 -5.27 -10.17 1.79
N TYR A 40 -4.16 -9.84 1.13
CA TYR A 40 -3.92 -10.10 -0.30
C TYR A 40 -2.56 -10.79 -0.48
N PRO A 41 -2.45 -12.12 -0.23
CA PRO A 41 -1.18 -12.84 -0.33
C PRO A 41 -0.49 -12.75 -1.70
N ALA A 42 -1.23 -12.45 -2.77
CA ALA A 42 -0.65 -12.22 -4.09
C ALA A 42 0.25 -10.98 -4.14
N LEU A 43 0.04 -9.95 -3.30
CA LEU A 43 0.93 -8.78 -3.21
C LEU A 43 2.34 -9.17 -2.74
N GLN A 44 2.46 -10.21 -1.92
CA GLN A 44 3.75 -10.72 -1.45
C GLN A 44 4.56 -11.43 -2.55
N LYS A 45 3.94 -11.76 -3.68
CA LYS A 45 4.60 -12.42 -4.82
C LYS A 45 5.21 -11.42 -5.80
N LEU A 46 4.96 -10.12 -5.61
CA LEU A 46 5.55 -9.08 -6.45
C LEU A 46 7.05 -8.98 -6.16
N SER A 47 7.85 -8.73 -7.20
CA SER A 47 9.32 -8.59 -7.09
C SER A 47 9.73 -7.37 -6.26
N SER A 48 8.90 -6.33 -6.26
CA SER A 48 9.01 -5.18 -5.38
C SER A 48 7.62 -4.59 -5.11
N LEU A 49 7.49 -3.82 -4.04
CA LEU A 49 6.30 -3.00 -3.78
C LEU A 49 6.76 -1.78 -3.00
N ALA A 50 6.84 -0.64 -3.69
CA ALA A 50 7.13 0.62 -3.04
C ALA A 50 5.83 1.26 -2.54
N VAL A 51 5.96 2.13 -1.55
CA VAL A 51 4.85 2.88 -0.98
C VAL A 51 5.19 4.36 -1.06
N ALA A 52 4.22 5.18 -1.44
CA ALA A 52 4.30 6.61 -1.29
C ALA A 52 3.25 7.09 -0.29
N VAL A 53 3.62 8.04 0.57
CA VAL A 53 2.74 8.71 1.53
C VAL A 53 2.71 10.18 1.15
N ASP A 54 1.53 10.74 0.93
CA ASP A 54 1.32 12.12 0.48
C ASP A 54 2.19 12.49 -0.75
N SER A 55 2.23 11.59 -1.74
CA SER A 55 3.02 11.70 -2.98
C SER A 55 4.55 11.60 -2.84
N GLU A 56 5.08 11.25 -1.68
CA GLU A 56 6.51 11.04 -1.46
C GLU A 56 6.83 9.58 -1.12
N TYR A 57 7.90 9.02 -1.69
CA TYR A 57 8.33 7.65 -1.38
C TYR A 57 8.66 7.50 0.10
N ALA A 58 8.16 6.43 0.70
CA ALA A 58 8.31 6.15 2.11
C ALA A 58 8.98 4.78 2.32
N ASP A 59 9.86 4.72 3.32
CA ASP A 59 10.41 3.47 3.81
C ASP A 59 9.47 2.80 4.83
N ASP A 60 9.81 1.58 5.24
CA ASP A 60 8.97 0.79 6.15
C ASP A 60 8.87 1.39 7.58
N ALA A 61 9.77 2.30 7.96
CA ALA A 61 9.79 2.97 9.25
C ALA A 61 8.98 4.28 9.26
N GLN A 62 8.61 4.82 8.10
CA GLN A 62 7.80 6.03 7.99
C GLN A 62 6.49 5.89 8.78
N PRO A 63 6.21 6.79 9.74
CA PRO A 63 4.95 6.81 10.46
C PRO A 63 3.76 7.14 9.55
N LEU A 64 2.63 6.51 9.81
CA LEU A 64 1.36 6.79 9.16
C LEU A 64 0.43 7.52 10.13
N SER A 65 -0.25 8.53 9.62
CA SER A 65 -1.23 9.34 10.35
C SER A 65 -2.62 9.20 9.71
N PRO A 66 -3.69 9.31 10.51
CA PRO A 66 -5.04 9.39 9.97
C PRO A 66 -5.17 10.53 8.96
N GLY A 67 -5.85 10.26 7.84
CA GLY A 67 -6.11 11.25 6.78
C GLY A 67 -5.03 11.37 5.72
N GLN A 68 -3.89 10.68 5.86
CA GLN A 68 -2.89 10.63 4.79
C GLN A 68 -3.38 9.79 3.60
N GLU A 69 -2.90 10.17 2.43
CA GLU A 69 -3.07 9.40 1.20
C GLU A 69 -1.86 8.50 1.01
N VAL A 70 -2.11 7.21 0.77
CA VAL A 70 -1.05 6.23 0.54
C VAL A 70 -1.20 5.66 -0.86
N ALA A 71 -0.11 5.50 -1.60
CA ALA A 71 -0.11 4.86 -2.92
C ALA A 71 0.75 3.60 -2.90
N LEU A 72 0.21 2.49 -3.41
CA LEU A 72 0.99 1.28 -3.68
C LEU A 72 1.60 1.37 -5.07
N ILE A 73 2.92 1.41 -5.13
CA ILE A 73 3.68 1.52 -6.38
C ILE A 73 4.21 0.12 -6.73
N PRO A 74 3.52 -0.63 -7.61
CA PRO A 74 4.00 -1.93 -8.07
C PRO A 74 5.29 -1.82 -8.87
N PRO A 75 5.99 -2.94 -9.16
CA PRO A 75 7.14 -2.91 -10.03
C PRO A 75 6.69 -2.37 -11.39
N VAL A 76 7.30 -1.26 -11.82
CA VAL A 76 7.00 -0.67 -13.11
C VAL A 76 7.54 -1.60 -14.20
N SER A 77 6.65 -2.18 -14.99
CA SER A 77 6.99 -2.78 -16.28
C SER A 77 7.30 -1.64 -17.24
N GLY A 78 8.55 -1.16 -17.20
CA GLY A 78 9.03 -0.16 -18.17
C GLY A 78 8.68 -0.62 -19.59
N GLY A 79 8.20 0.32 -20.41
CA GLY A 79 8.01 0.13 -21.84
C GLY A 79 9.33 -0.05 -22.58
#